data_AF-A0A3D2W1C5-F1
#
_entry.id   AF-A0A3D2W1C5-F1
#
_cell.length_a   1.000
_cell.length_b   1.000
_cell.length_c   1.000
_cell.angle_alpha   90.00
_cell.angle_beta   90.00
_cell.angle_gamma   90.00
#
_symmetry.space_group_name_H-M   'P 1'
#
loop_
_entity.id
_entity.type
_entity.pdbx_description
1 polymer ?
#
loop_
_entity_poly.entity_id
_entity_poly.type
_entity_poly.pdbx_seq_one_letter_code
_entity_poly.pdbx_strand_id
1 'polypeptide(L)'
;MHRDNLVPLKRVLEHVGVGRVTLWRALNSGLEIPKPTIVRRRVFWRAREIQALDHGLDSYKGRVAFEERRRRDRLLLELQSCAAAQKQPRKLRRRGRANAPQMELFAFEYRMQG
;
A
#
# COMPACT_ATOMS: atom_id res chain seq x y z
N MET A 1 -16.72 -32.73 12.33
CA MET A 1 -15.51 -32.25 11.63
C MET A 1 -14.30 -32.93 12.24
N HIS A 2 -13.75 -33.97 11.59
CA HIS A 2 -12.51 -34.60 12.07
C HIS A 2 -11.36 -33.59 11.93
N ARG A 3 -10.67 -33.32 13.04
CA ARG A 3 -9.53 -32.38 13.09
C ARG A 3 -8.29 -32.92 12.36
N ASP A 4 -8.32 -34.20 12.01
CA ASP A 4 -7.16 -34.98 11.52
C ASP A 4 -6.73 -34.64 10.09
N ASN A 5 -7.55 -33.88 9.35
CA ASN A 5 -7.27 -33.54 7.96
C ASN A 5 -6.88 -32.06 7.75
N LEU A 6 -6.59 -31.31 8.80
CA LEU A 6 -6.19 -29.91 8.72
C LEU A 6 -4.67 -29.77 8.67
N VAL A 7 -4.17 -29.29 7.54
CA VAL A 7 -2.76 -28.99 7.30
C VAL A 7 -2.48 -27.55 7.72
N PRO A 8 -1.54 -27.30 8.66
CA PRO A 8 -1.20 -25.95 9.09
C PRO A 8 -0.43 -25.20 7.99
N LEU A 9 -0.58 -23.87 7.94
CA LEU A 9 0.08 -23.00 6.96
C LEU A 9 1.55 -23.34 6.69
N LYS A 10 2.35 -23.60 7.74
CA LYS A 10 3.77 -23.94 7.56
C LYS A 10 3.97 -25.15 6.64
N ARG A 11 3.19 -26.23 6.88
CA ARG A 11 3.23 -27.44 6.05
C ARG A 11 2.69 -27.20 4.64
N VAL A 12 1.66 -26.37 4.49
CA VAL A 12 1.14 -26.00 3.17
C VAL A 12 2.22 -25.32 2.33
N LEU A 13 2.97 -24.39 2.92
CA LEU A 13 4.07 -23.69 2.23
C LEU A 13 5.20 -24.63 1.84
N GLU A 14 5.54 -25.61 2.69
CA GLU A 14 6.54 -26.65 2.40
C GLU A 14 6.09 -27.54 1.22
N HIS A 15 4.82 -27.95 1.20
CA HIS A 15 4.29 -28.82 0.14
C HIS A 15 4.22 -28.15 -1.23
N VAL A 16 3.91 -26.87 -1.27
CA VAL A 16 3.63 -26.13 -2.51
C VAL A 16 4.86 -25.33 -2.98
N GLY A 17 5.93 -25.29 -2.16
CA GLY A 17 7.19 -24.64 -2.53
C GLY A 17 7.12 -23.12 -2.67
N VAL A 18 6.06 -22.46 -2.16
CA VAL A 18 5.88 -21.01 -2.25
C VAL A 18 6.09 -20.32 -0.91
N GLY A 19 6.56 -19.07 -0.97
CA GLY A 19 6.62 -18.21 0.20
C GLY A 19 5.23 -17.76 0.68
N ARG A 20 5.10 -17.48 1.98
CA ARG A 20 3.84 -17.01 2.62
C ARG A 20 3.21 -15.82 1.88
N VAL A 21 4.03 -14.86 1.45
CA VAL A 21 3.56 -13.64 0.77
C VAL A 21 2.94 -13.99 -0.58
N THR A 22 3.56 -14.88 -1.36
CA THR A 22 3.04 -15.34 -2.65
C THR A 22 1.69 -16.03 -2.49
N LEU A 23 1.56 -16.92 -1.49
CA LEU A 23 0.30 -17.59 -1.20
C LEU A 23 -0.83 -16.59 -0.91
N TRP A 24 -0.61 -15.62 -0.02
CA TRP A 24 -1.62 -14.61 0.28
C TRP A 24 -1.98 -13.74 -0.92
N ARG A 25 -1.01 -13.46 -1.80
CA ARG A 25 -1.28 -12.71 -3.03
C ARG A 25 -2.11 -13.52 -4.02
N ALA A 26 -1.80 -14.81 -4.19
CA ALA A 26 -2.57 -15.69 -5.04
C ALA A 26 -4.03 -15.79 -4.58
N LEU A 27 -4.25 -15.94 -3.27
CA LEU A 27 -5.60 -15.95 -2.67
C LEU A 27 -6.37 -14.63 -2.91
N ASN A 28 -5.67 -13.49 -2.92
CA ASN A 28 -6.27 -12.18 -3.17
C ASN A 28 -6.38 -11.83 -4.67
N SER A 29 -5.78 -12.64 -5.55
CA SER A 29 -5.75 -12.35 -7.00
C SER A 29 -7.00 -12.80 -7.76
N GLY A 30 -7.96 -13.43 -7.07
CA GLY A 30 -9.20 -13.90 -7.67
C GLY A 30 -9.09 -15.24 -8.41
N LEU A 31 -7.98 -15.97 -8.22
CA LEU A 31 -7.83 -17.33 -8.73
C LEU A 31 -8.76 -18.30 -7.99
N GLU A 32 -9.17 -19.37 -8.68
CA GLU A 32 -9.97 -20.48 -8.12
C GLU A 32 -9.13 -21.39 -7.21
N ILE A 33 -8.57 -20.81 -6.15
CA ILE A 33 -7.76 -21.51 -5.15
C ILE A 33 -8.62 -21.72 -3.89
N PRO A 34 -8.54 -22.91 -3.23
CA PRO A 34 -9.29 -23.17 -2.02
C PRO A 34 -8.95 -22.18 -0.89
N LYS A 35 -10.00 -21.66 -0.24
CA LYS A 35 -9.87 -20.67 0.84
C LYS A 35 -9.35 -21.30 2.13
N PRO A 36 -8.51 -20.59 2.90
CA PRO A 36 -8.06 -21.05 4.20
C PRO A 36 -9.20 -21.21 5.20
N THR A 37 -9.09 -22.22 6.05
CA THR A 37 -9.87 -22.36 7.27
C THR A 37 -9.10 -21.75 8.44
N ILE A 38 -9.69 -20.77 9.14
CA ILE A 38 -9.06 -20.13 10.30
C ILE A 38 -9.63 -20.75 11.58
N VAL A 39 -8.76 -21.34 12.40
CA VAL A 39 -9.12 -21.94 13.70
C VAL A 39 -8.22 -21.35 14.78
N ARG A 40 -8.82 -20.74 15.82
CA ARG A 40 -8.08 -20.14 16.95
C ARG A 40 -6.90 -19.26 16.50
N ARG A 41 -7.14 -18.35 15.55
CA ARG A 41 -6.14 -17.43 14.94
C ARG A 41 -5.03 -18.10 14.12
N ARG A 42 -5.10 -19.41 13.89
CA ARG A 42 -4.17 -20.14 13.00
C ARG A 42 -4.85 -20.51 11.70
N VAL A 43 -4.06 -20.57 10.63
CA VAL A 43 -4.53 -20.77 9.27
C VAL A 43 -4.23 -22.20 8.84
N PHE A 44 -5.26 -22.88 8.32
CA PHE A 44 -5.23 -24.27 7.91
C PHE A 44 -5.88 -24.47 6.55
N TRP A 45 -5.52 -25.56 5.88
CA TRP A 45 -6.20 -26.08 4.69
C TRP A 45 -6.56 -27.53 4.91
N ARG A 46 -7.53 -28.06 4.16
CA ARG A 46 -7.77 -29.50 4.18
C ARG A 46 -6.69 -30.20 3.37
N ALA A 47 -6.25 -31.38 3.80
CA ALA A 47 -5.25 -32.16 3.08
C ALA A 47 -5.63 -32.41 1.60
N ARG A 48 -6.91 -32.69 1.33
CA ARG A 48 -7.45 -32.85 -0.03
C ARG A 48 -7.39 -31.59 -0.91
N GLU A 49 -7.32 -30.42 -0.29
CA GLU A 49 -7.29 -29.13 -0.99
C GLU A 49 -5.87 -28.71 -1.36
N ILE A 50 -4.84 -29.38 -0.83
CA ILE A 50 -3.44 -29.05 -1.09
C ILE A 50 -3.09 -29.23 -2.57
N GLN A 51 -3.55 -30.31 -3.20
CA GLN A 51 -3.29 -30.56 -4.63
C GLN A 51 -3.97 -29.51 -5.52
N ALA A 52 -5.21 -29.13 -5.21
CA ALA A 52 -5.91 -28.06 -5.93
C ALA A 52 -5.23 -26.69 -5.73
N LEU A 53 -4.68 -26.45 -4.53
CA LEU A 53 -3.93 -25.25 -4.22
C LEU A 53 -2.62 -25.18 -5.03
N ASP A 54 -1.91 -26.29 -5.15
CA ASP A 54 -0.69 -26.42 -5.95
C ASP A 54 -0.96 -26.14 -7.44
N HIS A 55 -1.95 -26.81 -8.04
CA HIS A 55 -2.36 -26.55 -9.42
C HIS A 55 -2.84 -25.12 -9.67
N GLY A 56 -3.61 -24.55 -8.74
CA GLY A 56 -4.05 -23.15 -8.86
C GLY A 56 -2.91 -22.15 -8.73
N LEU A 57 -1.85 -22.50 -8.00
CA LEU A 57 -0.64 -21.69 -7.87
C LEU A 57 0.29 -21.83 -9.08
N ASP A 58 0.29 -22.97 -9.77
CA ASP A 58 0.99 -23.14 -11.06
C ASP A 58 0.47 -22.14 -12.11
N SER A 59 -0.86 -21.93 -12.13
CA SER A 59 -1.51 -20.92 -12.99
C SER A 59 -1.22 -19.47 -12.58
N TYR A 60 -0.70 -19.24 -11.38
CA TYR A 60 -0.33 -17.90 -10.92
C TYR A 60 1.01 -17.50 -11.58
N LYS A 61 0.93 -16.71 -12.66
CA LYS A 61 2.06 -16.14 -13.45
C LYS A 61 3.15 -15.38 -12.65
N GLY A 62 3.10 -15.39 -11.32
CA GLY A 62 4.21 -15.02 -10.46
C GLY A 62 4.39 -13.52 -10.23
N ARG A 63 5.55 -13.21 -9.62
CA ARG A 63 5.97 -11.90 -9.09
C ARG A 63 5.95 -10.78 -10.13
N VAL A 64 6.20 -11.09 -11.41
CA VAL A 64 6.32 -10.11 -12.50
C VAL A 64 4.99 -9.44 -12.82
N ALA A 65 3.92 -10.21 -13.08
CA ALA A 65 2.60 -9.66 -13.39
C ALA A 65 2.04 -8.83 -12.22
N PHE A 66 2.37 -9.21 -10.98
CA PHE A 66 1.99 -8.46 -9.78
C PHE A 66 2.81 -7.17 -9.61
N GLU A 67 4.11 -7.18 -9.87
CA GLU A 67 4.93 -5.96 -9.85
C GLU A 67 4.50 -4.98 -10.96
N GLU A 68 4.12 -5.47 -12.14
CA GLU A 68 3.54 -4.64 -13.19
C GLU A 68 2.21 -4.01 -12.77
N ARG A 69 1.31 -4.77 -12.15
CA ARG A 69 0.04 -4.23 -11.63
C ARG A 69 0.28 -3.21 -10.51
N ARG A 70 1.17 -3.51 -9.56
CA ARG A 70 1.54 -2.58 -8.49
C ARG A 70 2.20 -1.31 -9.03
N ARG A 71 3.04 -1.42 -10.05
CA ARG A 71 3.66 -0.28 -10.73
C ARG A 71 2.59 0.58 -11.41
N ARG A 72 1.62 -0.04 -12.08
CA ARG A 72 0.46 0.65 -12.67
C ARG A 72 -0.40 1.36 -11.63
N ASP A 73 -0.78 0.68 -10.55
CA ASP A 73 -1.61 1.27 -9.47
C ASP A 73 -0.89 2.45 -8.79
N ARG A 74 0.42 2.33 -8.56
CA ARG A 74 1.23 3.43 -8.03
C ARG A 74 1.24 4.64 -8.97
N LEU A 75 1.44 4.40 -10.27
CA LEU A 75 1.37 5.44 -11.31
C LEU A 75 0.00 6.13 -11.33
N LEU A 76 -1.09 5.36 -11.24
CA LEU A 76 -2.45 5.92 -11.21
C LEU A 76 -2.67 6.80 -9.97
N LEU A 77 -2.21 6.36 -8.80
CA LEU A 77 -2.31 7.14 -7.56
C LEU A 77 -1.48 8.44 -7.64
N GLU A 78 -0.26 8.36 -8.18
CA GLU A 78 0.60 9.52 -8.39
C GLU A 78 -0.06 10.53 -9.35
N LEU A 79 -0.62 10.08 -10.48
CA LEU A 79 -1.35 10.92 -11.42
C LEU A 79 -2.58 11.59 -10.78
N GLN A 80 -3.37 10.83 -10.01
CA GLN A 80 -4.51 11.36 -9.26
C GLN A 80 -4.09 12.40 -8.23
N SER A 81 -2.97 12.19 -7.54
CA SER A 81 -2.44 13.13 -6.54
C SER A 81 -1.98 14.45 -7.18
N CYS A 82 -1.35 14.39 -8.34
CA CYS A 82 -0.95 15.58 -9.12
C CYS A 82 -2.19 16.34 -9.64
N ALA A 83 -3.20 15.62 -10.12
CA ALA A 83 -4.46 16.21 -10.57
C ALA A 83 -5.23 16.88 -9.42
N ALA A 84 -5.21 16.31 -8.21
CA ALA A 84 -5.80 16.92 -7.02
C ALA A 84 -5.05 18.18 -6.56
N ALA A 85 -3.72 18.20 -6.68
CA ALA A 85 -2.90 19.36 -6.36
C ALA A 85 -3.14 20.57 -7.29
N GLN A 86 -3.44 20.31 -8.58
CA GLN A 86 -3.79 21.36 -9.54
C GLN A 86 -5.18 21.98 -9.31
N LYS A 87 -6.10 21.24 -8.69
CA LYS A 87 -7.48 21.69 -8.44
C LYS A 87 -7.65 22.52 -7.17
N GLN A 88 -6.62 22.67 -6.35
CA GLN A 88 -6.70 23.58 -5.20
C GLN A 88 -6.50 25.02 -5.68
N PRO A 89 -7.53 25.89 -5.65
CA PRO A 89 -7.31 27.30 -5.87
C PRO A 89 -6.38 27.77 -4.75
N ARG A 90 -5.16 28.16 -5.10
CA ARG A 90 -4.26 28.86 -4.17
C ARG A 90 -5.08 30.03 -3.62
N LYS A 91 -5.47 29.97 -2.34
CA LYS A 91 -6.05 31.13 -1.66
C LYS A 91 -4.98 32.21 -1.68
N LEU A 92 -5.01 33.06 -2.70
CA LEU A 92 -4.20 34.26 -2.78
C LEU A 92 -4.61 35.09 -1.57
N ARG A 93 -3.84 35.01 -0.48
CA ARG A 93 -4.01 35.89 0.68
C ARG A 93 -3.76 37.30 0.14
N ARG A 94 -4.84 38.00 -0.23
CA ARG A 94 -4.82 39.46 -0.33
C ARG A 94 -4.47 39.94 1.06
N ARG A 95 -3.18 40.22 1.30
CA ARG A 95 -2.71 40.88 2.51
C ARG A 95 -3.41 42.23 2.53
N GLY A 96 -4.45 42.33 3.35
CA GLY A 96 -5.07 43.60 3.68
C GLY A 96 -3.99 44.53 4.21
N ARG A 97 -3.86 45.67 3.55
CA ARG A 97 -3.07 46.81 3.99
C ARG A 97 -3.71 47.34 5.27
N ALA A 98 -3.17 46.98 6.42
CA ALA A 98 -3.49 47.61 7.69
C ALA A 98 -2.24 48.38 8.14
N ASN A 99 -2.39 49.70 8.21
CA ASN A 99 -1.38 50.65 8.67
C ASN A 99 -0.80 50.20 10.02
N ALA A 100 0.48 49.84 10.04
CA ALA A 100 1.30 49.97 11.24
C ALA A 100 2.20 51.20 10.99
N PRO A 101 2.10 52.27 11.80
CA PRO A 101 3.06 53.36 11.73
C PRO A 101 4.43 52.78 12.07
N GLN A 102 5.33 52.89 11.11
CA GLN A 102 6.72 52.43 11.16
C GLN A 102 7.48 53.42 12.06
N MET A 103 7.29 53.32 13.36
CA MET A 103 8.08 54.06 14.34
C MET A 103 9.22 53.19 14.84
N GLU A 104 10.43 53.62 14.48
CA GLU A 104 11.67 53.44 15.23
C GLU A 104 12.25 52.01 15.30
N LEU A 105 12.90 51.58 14.22
CA LEU A 105 13.91 50.51 14.28
C LEU A 105 15.29 50.94 13.73
N PHE A 106 15.44 52.22 13.34
CA PHE A 106 16.72 52.84 13.01
C PHE A 106 16.74 54.30 13.46
N ALA A 107 16.41 54.53 14.73
CA ALA A 107 16.90 55.73 15.42
C ALA A 107 18.43 55.69 15.40
N PHE A 108 18.98 56.36 14.39
CA PHE A 108 20.14 57.22 14.53
C PHE A 108 21.48 56.55 14.85
N GLU A 109 21.94 55.65 13.98
CA GLU A 109 23.39 55.50 13.77
C GLU A 109 23.86 56.32 12.56
N TYR A 110 24.60 57.40 12.89
CA TYR A 110 25.65 58.08 12.12
C TYR A 110 25.39 58.62 10.69
N ARG A 111 25.40 59.97 10.55
CA ARG A 111 26.28 60.74 9.62
C ARG A 111 26.12 62.26 9.88
N MET A 112 27.06 62.90 10.59
CA MET A 112 28.18 63.73 10.07
C MET A 112 27.78 65.03 9.34
N GLN A 113 28.37 66.12 9.84
CA GLN A 113 28.63 67.44 9.25
C GLN A 113 27.54 68.52 9.32
N GLY A 114 27.92 69.59 10.02
CA GLY A 114 27.33 70.91 10.13
C GLY A 114 28.20 71.72 11.07
#